data_AF-A0A7J3T3M9-F1
#
_entry.id   AF-A0A7J3T3M9-F1
#
_cell.length_a   1.000
_cell.length_b   1.000
_cell.length_c   1.000
_cell.angle_alpha   90.00
_cell.angle_beta   90.00
_cell.angle_gamma   90.00
#
_symmetry.space_group_name_H-M   'P 1'
#
loop_
_entity.id
_entity.type
_entity.pdbx_description
1 polymer ?
#
loop_
_entity_poly.entity_id
_entity_poly.type
_entity_poly.pdbx_seq_one_letter_code
_entity_poly.pdbx_strand_id
1 'polypeptide(L)'
;MFPYIHPKQYLVVKAKLQWYTTLVLGLIGLLFYLFLLPDWHRRTVDKILGQVPSSSIGYGFIMVLFGFLGWLLIFGFEIHDKVYDRYFTKWRFYYDLDFVLPTLVRPFTHKLDRRFFECAKNNRYVFMKLFYDFVEDYEHKRKIKENRIVRFYEAITKYWITQINEILLFFLLLLTFACYFVYSSLALSLNTIVNINFIIAILFLINRYFVRRSKETVRLATTDEIEDIHNNFSNELEEELKKLHERFELRYGQN
;
A
#
# COMPACT_ATOMS: atom_id res chain seq x y z
N MET A 1 17.03 -20.58 -3.32
CA MET A 1 18.05 -19.60 -2.89
C MET A 1 17.40 -18.23 -3.01
N PHE A 2 16.85 -17.67 -1.92
CA PHE A 2 16.11 -16.40 -1.97
C PHE A 2 16.90 -15.31 -1.27
N PRO A 3 17.74 -14.53 -1.99
CA PRO A 3 18.15 -13.23 -1.49
C PRO A 3 16.99 -12.26 -1.81
N TYR A 4 16.00 -12.19 -0.92
CA TYR A 4 14.98 -11.13 -0.96
C TYR A 4 15.32 -10.12 0.14
N ILE A 5 16.40 -9.35 -0.06
CA ILE A 5 16.81 -8.28 0.85
C ILE A 5 16.08 -7.01 0.40
N HIS A 6 14.81 -6.86 0.79
CA HIS A 6 14.06 -5.64 0.51
C HIS A 6 14.90 -4.37 0.78
N PRO A 7 14.83 -3.34 -0.09
CA PRO A 7 15.62 -2.13 0.07
C PRO A 7 15.38 -1.50 1.45
N LYS A 8 16.42 -0.95 2.08
CA LYS A 8 16.37 -0.45 3.47
C LYS A 8 15.23 0.54 3.67
N GLN A 9 14.97 1.39 2.68
CA GLN A 9 13.90 2.37 2.67
C GLN A 9 12.52 1.70 2.71
N TYR A 10 12.32 0.57 2.03
CA TYR A 10 11.05 -0.17 2.08
C TYR A 10 10.78 -0.76 3.47
N LEU A 11 11.81 -1.24 4.18
CA LEU A 11 11.65 -1.69 5.57
C LEU A 11 11.26 -0.53 6.49
N VAL A 12 11.83 0.66 6.29
CA VAL A 12 11.44 1.89 7.02
C VAL A 12 9.98 2.24 6.73
N VAL A 13 9.53 2.12 5.47
CA VAL A 13 8.13 2.34 5.12
C VAL A 13 7.23 1.33 5.82
N LYS A 14 7.55 0.03 5.78
CA LYS A 14 6.77 -1.00 6.49
C LYS A 14 6.66 -0.72 7.98
N ALA A 15 7.74 -0.29 8.64
CA ALA A 15 7.71 0.09 10.05
C ALA A 15 6.77 1.29 10.30
N LYS A 16 6.81 2.33 9.45
CA LYS A 16 5.87 3.47 9.53
C LYS A 16 4.42 3.04 9.34
N LEU A 17 4.15 2.17 8.35
CA LEU A 17 2.82 1.62 8.11
C LEU A 17 2.32 0.77 9.28
N GLN A 18 3.19 -0.04 9.88
CA GLN A 18 2.86 -0.85 11.05
C GLN A 18 2.50 0.02 12.25
N TRP A 19 3.32 1.02 12.56
CA TRP A 19 3.00 1.99 13.62
C TRP A 19 1.68 2.71 13.38
N TYR A 20 1.47 3.20 12.16
CA TYR A 20 0.21 3.83 11.77
C TYR A 20 -0.98 2.89 11.98
N THR A 21 -0.89 1.66 11.46
CA THR A 21 -1.97 0.66 11.54
C THR A 21 -2.28 0.31 13.00
N THR A 22 -1.26 0.12 13.83
CA THR A 22 -1.41 -0.15 15.27
C THR A 22 -2.18 0.98 15.97
N LEU A 23 -1.81 2.23 15.73
CA LEU A 23 -2.47 3.38 16.35
C LEU A 23 -3.93 3.50 15.91
N VAL A 24 -4.20 3.33 14.61
CA VAL A 24 -5.58 3.40 14.07
C VAL A 24 -6.42 2.24 14.60
N LEU A 25 -5.90 1.01 14.61
CA LEU A 25 -6.58 -0.15 15.18
C LEU A 25 -6.87 0.02 16.67
N GLY A 26 -5.91 0.56 17.44
CA GLY A 26 -6.09 0.88 18.85
C GLY A 26 -7.21 1.89 19.07
N LEU A 27 -7.25 2.96 18.27
CA LEU A 27 -8.31 3.96 18.33
C LEU A 27 -9.68 3.37 17.95
N ILE A 28 -9.75 2.58 16.88
CA ILE A 28 -10.99 1.89 16.46
C ILE A 28 -11.46 0.94 17.57
N GLY A 29 -10.55 0.15 18.14
CA GLY A 29 -10.85 -0.77 19.23
C GLY A 29 -11.39 -0.07 20.47
N LEU A 30 -10.80 1.07 20.84
CA LEU A 30 -11.27 1.90 21.95
C LEU A 30 -12.67 2.46 21.68
N LEU A 31 -12.91 3.03 20.50
CA LEU A 31 -14.22 3.56 20.12
C LEU A 31 -15.27 2.45 20.07
N PHE A 32 -14.90 1.26 19.56
CA PHE A 32 -15.77 0.10 19.54
C PHE A 32 -16.16 -0.34 20.96
N TYR A 33 -15.18 -0.42 21.86
CA TYR A 33 -15.41 -0.74 23.27
C TYR A 33 -16.35 0.27 23.93
N LEU A 34 -16.16 1.58 23.71
CA LEU A 34 -16.94 2.63 24.37
C LEU A 34 -18.37 2.75 23.82
N PHE A 35 -18.56 2.64 22.51
CA PHE A 35 -19.82 3.02 21.86
C PHE A 35 -20.62 1.86 21.26
N LEU A 36 -19.98 0.75 20.91
CA LEU A 36 -20.62 -0.38 20.24
C LEU A 36 -20.77 -1.60 21.14
N LEU A 37 -19.86 -1.81 22.08
CA LEU A 37 -19.87 -2.99 22.93
C LEU A 37 -20.97 -2.89 24.02
N PRO A 38 -21.88 -3.88 24.14
CA PRO A 38 -22.90 -3.87 25.20
C PRO A 38 -22.29 -3.88 26.60
N ASP A 39 -22.99 -3.31 27.59
CA ASP A 39 -22.49 -3.21 28.98
C ASP A 39 -22.06 -4.56 29.57
N TRP A 40 -22.78 -5.63 29.26
CA TRP A 40 -22.45 -6.96 29.77
C TRP A 40 -21.14 -7.51 29.21
N HIS A 41 -20.85 -7.25 27.93
CA HIS A 41 -19.57 -7.59 27.32
C HIS A 41 -18.44 -6.70 27.85
N ARG A 42 -18.70 -5.40 28.05
CA ARG A 42 -17.75 -4.50 28.69
C ARG A 42 -17.36 -5.00 30.07
N ARG A 43 -18.33 -5.39 30.91
CA ARG A 43 -18.05 -6.00 32.22
C ARG A 43 -17.23 -7.29 32.13
N THR A 44 -17.42 -8.10 31.10
CA THR A 44 -16.59 -9.31 30.88
C THR A 44 -15.16 -8.94 30.51
N VAL A 45 -14.99 -7.99 29.59
CA VAL A 45 -13.68 -7.44 29.22
C VAL A 45 -13.00 -6.82 30.44
N ASP A 46 -13.72 -6.04 31.24
CA ASP A 46 -13.22 -5.42 32.47
C ASP A 46 -12.89 -6.43 33.56
N LYS A 47 -13.58 -7.57 33.63
CA LYS A 47 -13.23 -8.65 34.55
C LYS A 47 -11.94 -9.35 34.11
N ILE A 48 -11.78 -9.62 32.82
CA ILE A 48 -10.58 -10.26 32.27
C ILE A 48 -9.37 -9.32 32.40
N LEU A 49 -9.55 -8.04 32.06
CA LEU A 49 -8.50 -7.02 32.13
C LEU A 49 -8.28 -6.48 33.55
N GLY A 50 -9.31 -6.42 34.38
CA GLY A 50 -9.26 -5.92 35.76
C GLY A 50 -8.75 -6.94 36.79
N GLN A 51 -8.62 -8.21 36.41
CA GLN A 51 -7.79 -9.19 37.13
C GLN A 51 -6.29 -8.91 36.98
N VAL A 52 -5.91 -8.01 36.07
CA VAL A 52 -4.53 -7.58 35.93
C VAL A 52 -4.24 -6.48 36.95
N PRO A 53 -3.26 -6.64 37.87
CA PRO A 53 -3.17 -5.87 39.11
C PRO A 53 -2.86 -4.37 38.97
N SER A 54 -2.67 -3.85 37.76
CA SER A 54 -2.52 -2.41 37.53
C SER A 54 -3.17 -1.99 36.23
N SER A 55 -3.84 -0.83 36.27
CA SER A 55 -4.48 -0.21 35.09
C SER A 55 -3.49 -0.01 33.94
N SER A 56 -2.21 0.18 34.24
CA SER A 56 -1.12 0.31 33.26
C SER A 56 -0.87 -0.97 32.45
N ILE A 57 -1.00 -2.17 33.06
CA ILE A 57 -0.75 -3.43 32.35
C ILE A 57 -1.90 -3.76 31.40
N GLY A 58 -3.14 -3.38 31.73
CA GLY A 58 -4.30 -3.55 30.83
C GLY A 58 -4.18 -2.76 29.53
N TYR A 59 -3.80 -1.47 29.61
CA TYR A 59 -3.50 -0.67 28.42
C TYR A 59 -2.29 -1.22 27.64
N GLY A 60 -1.28 -1.73 28.35
CA GLY A 60 -0.13 -2.40 27.76
C GLY A 60 -0.53 -3.62 26.93
N PHE A 61 -1.43 -4.46 27.44
CA PHE A 61 -1.93 -5.64 26.72
C PHE A 61 -2.67 -5.27 25.43
N ILE A 62 -3.53 -4.25 25.47
CA ILE A 62 -4.26 -3.76 24.29
C ILE A 62 -3.28 -3.26 23.21
N MET A 63 -2.27 -2.47 23.61
CA MET A 63 -1.25 -1.98 22.70
C MET A 63 -0.41 -3.11 22.11
N VAL A 64 -0.08 -4.14 22.89
CA VAL A 64 0.63 -5.34 22.40
C VAL A 64 -0.22 -6.12 21.41
N LEU A 65 -1.50 -6.34 21.71
CA LEU A 65 -2.42 -7.09 20.83
C LEU A 65 -2.61 -6.37 19.49
N PHE A 66 -2.94 -5.07 19.49
CA PHE A 66 -3.08 -4.30 18.26
C PHE A 66 -1.75 -4.08 17.55
N GLY A 67 -0.65 -4.00 18.31
CA GLY A 67 0.71 -3.96 17.77
C GLY A 67 1.06 -5.23 17.00
N PHE A 68 0.73 -6.39 17.56
CA PHE A 68 0.89 -7.69 16.91
C PHE A 68 -0.01 -7.82 15.69
N LEU A 69 -1.27 -7.38 15.77
CA LEU A 69 -2.19 -7.41 14.63
C LEU A 69 -1.71 -6.50 13.49
N GLY A 70 -1.28 -5.27 13.81
CA GLY A 70 -0.69 -4.35 12.85
C GLY A 70 0.59 -4.92 12.21
N TRP A 71 1.44 -5.57 13.01
CA TRP A 71 2.60 -6.30 12.50
C TRP A 71 2.22 -7.42 11.56
N LEU A 72 1.25 -8.27 11.92
CA LEU A 72 0.78 -9.37 11.09
C LEU A 72 0.21 -8.87 9.76
N LEU A 73 -0.59 -7.80 9.78
CA LEU A 73 -1.20 -7.21 8.58
C LEU A 73 -0.14 -6.63 7.63
N ILE A 74 0.89 -5.96 8.15
CA ILE A 74 1.87 -5.24 7.33
C ILE A 74 3.08 -6.09 6.96
N PHE A 75 3.65 -6.85 7.89
CA PHE A 75 4.81 -7.70 7.66
C PHE A 75 4.45 -9.13 7.27
N GLY A 76 3.44 -9.72 7.91
CA GLY A 76 3.00 -11.08 7.61
C GLY A 76 2.27 -11.19 6.27
N PHE A 77 1.19 -10.43 6.13
CA PHE A 77 0.33 -10.49 4.94
C PHE A 77 0.67 -9.46 3.87
N GLU A 78 1.31 -8.35 4.24
CA GLU A 78 1.48 -7.18 3.36
C GLU A 78 0.15 -6.79 2.72
N ILE A 79 -0.88 -6.64 3.55
CA ILE A 79 -2.28 -6.58 3.11
C ILE A 79 -2.54 -5.45 2.10
N HIS A 80 -1.79 -4.36 2.16
CA HIS A 80 -1.88 -3.23 1.24
C HIS A 80 -1.36 -3.56 -0.18
N ASP A 81 -0.22 -4.27 -0.27
CA ASP A 81 0.49 -4.52 -1.54
C ASP A 81 0.10 -5.90 -2.13
N LYS A 82 0.34 -6.98 -1.37
CA LYS A 82 0.17 -8.37 -1.87
C LYS A 82 -1.28 -8.82 -1.98
N VAL A 83 -2.20 -8.18 -1.24
CA VAL A 83 -3.62 -8.55 -1.22
C VAL A 83 -4.47 -7.45 -1.85
N TYR A 84 -4.50 -6.27 -1.25
CA TYR A 84 -5.45 -5.23 -1.64
C TYR A 84 -5.14 -4.63 -3.02
N ASP A 85 -3.90 -4.18 -3.26
CA ASP A 85 -3.54 -3.70 -4.59
C ASP A 85 -3.63 -4.82 -5.63
N ARG A 86 -3.10 -6.01 -5.35
CA ARG A 86 -3.10 -7.13 -6.30
C ARG A 86 -4.50 -7.55 -6.77
N TYR A 87 -5.47 -7.66 -5.86
CA TYR A 87 -6.78 -8.26 -6.20
C TYR A 87 -7.89 -7.22 -6.38
N PHE A 88 -7.85 -6.10 -5.66
CA PHE A 88 -8.96 -5.14 -5.65
C PHE A 88 -8.66 -3.89 -6.48
N THR A 89 -7.60 -3.16 -6.15
CA THR A 89 -7.35 -1.87 -6.80
C THR A 89 -6.66 -2.04 -8.16
N LYS A 90 -5.74 -3.01 -8.25
CA LYS A 90 -4.85 -3.28 -9.39
C LYS A 90 -4.14 -2.03 -9.89
N TRP A 91 -3.98 -1.02 -9.05
CA TRP A 91 -3.51 0.28 -9.53
C TRP A 91 -2.05 0.18 -9.95
N ARG A 92 -1.20 -0.53 -9.21
CA ARG A 92 0.20 -0.71 -9.59
C ARG A 92 0.38 -1.50 -10.88
N PHE A 93 -0.58 -2.36 -11.22
CA PHE A 93 -0.56 -3.07 -12.50
C PHE A 93 -0.72 -2.08 -13.67
N TYR A 94 -1.78 -1.27 -13.63
CA TYR A 94 -2.06 -0.26 -14.65
C TYR A 94 -1.03 0.87 -14.63
N TYR A 95 -0.62 1.33 -13.45
CA TYR A 95 0.37 2.39 -13.30
C TYR A 95 1.71 2.02 -13.98
N ASP A 96 2.16 0.79 -13.81
CA ASP A 96 3.40 0.32 -14.43
C ASP A 96 3.31 0.26 -15.96
N LEU A 97 2.22 -0.28 -16.50
CA LEU A 97 2.07 -0.51 -17.95
C LEU A 97 1.59 0.73 -18.72
N ASP A 98 0.75 1.56 -18.10
CA ASP A 98 0.12 2.71 -18.76
C ASP A 98 0.89 4.01 -18.50
N PHE A 99 1.73 4.05 -17.46
CA PHE A 99 2.49 5.25 -17.11
C PHE A 99 4.00 5.01 -17.04
N VAL A 100 4.49 4.13 -16.16
CA VAL A 100 5.95 4.00 -15.92
C VAL A 100 6.68 3.54 -17.18
N LEU A 101 6.30 2.40 -17.74
CA LEU A 101 6.96 1.82 -18.90
C LEU A 101 6.89 2.73 -20.14
N PRO A 102 5.71 3.26 -20.56
CA PRO A 102 5.64 4.18 -21.69
C PRO A 102 6.47 5.46 -21.49
N THR A 103 6.48 6.00 -20.28
CA THR A 103 7.27 7.21 -19.98
C THR A 103 8.76 6.89 -20.02
N LEU A 104 9.18 5.74 -19.50
CA LEU A 104 10.57 5.29 -19.50
C LEU A 104 11.10 5.04 -20.91
N VAL A 105 10.33 4.39 -21.79
CA VAL A 105 10.78 4.08 -23.16
C VAL A 105 10.51 5.21 -24.16
N ARG A 106 9.91 6.33 -23.72
CA ARG A 106 9.52 7.46 -24.58
C ARG A 106 10.62 7.90 -25.56
N PRO A 107 11.90 8.06 -25.17
CA PRO A 107 12.96 8.46 -26.11
C PRO A 107 13.18 7.46 -27.25
N PHE A 108 12.85 6.19 -27.03
CA PHE A 108 13.11 5.07 -27.95
C PHE A 108 11.85 4.60 -28.68
N THR A 109 10.70 5.26 -28.50
CA THR A 109 9.40 4.80 -29.04
C THR A 109 9.44 4.50 -30.55
N HIS A 110 10.22 5.28 -31.31
CA HIS A 110 10.40 5.09 -32.75
C HIS A 110 11.21 3.84 -33.14
N LYS A 111 11.86 3.17 -32.19
CA LYS A 111 12.66 1.95 -32.38
C LYS A 111 11.95 0.69 -31.85
N LEU A 112 10.82 0.83 -31.18
CA LEU A 112 10.13 -0.29 -30.52
C LEU A 112 9.30 -1.11 -31.51
N ASP A 113 9.29 -2.44 -31.34
CA ASP A 113 8.34 -3.33 -32.03
C ASP A 113 6.89 -2.93 -31.68
N ARG A 114 5.97 -3.00 -32.65
CA ARG A 114 4.53 -2.74 -32.43
C ARG A 114 3.92 -3.64 -31.35
N ARG A 115 4.47 -4.85 -31.16
CA ARG A 115 4.04 -5.83 -30.15
C ARG A 115 4.63 -5.58 -28.77
N PHE A 116 5.49 -4.57 -28.59
CA PHE A 116 6.22 -4.35 -27.34
C PHE A 116 5.29 -4.22 -26.13
N PHE A 117 4.28 -3.35 -26.18
CA PHE A 117 3.36 -3.13 -25.06
C PHE A 117 2.40 -4.32 -24.84
N GLU A 118 2.05 -5.06 -25.89
CA GLU A 118 1.27 -6.28 -25.76
C GLU A 118 2.07 -7.38 -25.03
N CYS A 119 3.34 -7.55 -25.41
CA CYS A 119 4.26 -8.47 -24.74
C CYS A 119 4.50 -8.05 -23.29
N ALA A 120 4.66 -6.74 -23.02
CA ALA A 120 4.82 -6.19 -21.69
C ALA A 120 3.63 -6.49 -20.77
N LYS A 121 2.39 -6.46 -21.30
CA LYS A 121 1.18 -6.78 -20.53
C LYS A 121 1.20 -8.20 -19.97
N ASN A 122 1.70 -9.16 -20.76
CA ASN A 122 1.79 -10.56 -20.36
C ASN A 122 3.04 -10.85 -19.50
N ASN A 123 4.07 -10.01 -19.60
CA ASN A 123 5.38 -10.21 -18.96
C ASN A 123 5.79 -9.04 -18.04
N ARG A 124 4.81 -8.38 -17.40
CA ARG A 124 5.00 -7.12 -16.64
C ARG A 124 6.23 -7.11 -15.75
N TYR A 125 6.42 -8.15 -14.93
CA TYR A 125 7.51 -8.19 -13.97
C TYR A 125 8.89 -8.08 -14.65
N VAL A 126 9.07 -8.75 -15.81
CA VAL A 126 10.34 -8.71 -16.55
C VAL A 126 10.55 -7.35 -17.20
N PHE A 127 9.51 -6.75 -17.77
CA PHE A 127 9.58 -5.43 -18.40
C PHE A 127 9.81 -4.32 -17.37
N MET A 128 9.25 -4.45 -16.17
CA MET A 128 9.43 -3.49 -15.09
C MET A 128 10.80 -3.57 -14.42
N LYS A 129 11.58 -4.64 -14.62
CA LYS A 129 13.00 -4.66 -14.20
C LYS A 129 13.79 -3.54 -14.86
N LEU A 130 13.45 -3.17 -16.10
CA LEU A 130 14.07 -2.04 -16.80
C LEU A 130 14.00 -0.74 -15.98
N PHE A 131 12.94 -0.53 -15.21
CA PHE A 131 12.83 0.60 -14.29
C PHE A 131 13.53 0.31 -12.96
N TYR A 132 13.25 -0.85 -12.37
CA TYR A 132 13.76 -1.20 -11.04
C TYR A 132 15.28 -1.34 -11.00
N ASP A 133 15.96 -1.73 -12.07
CA ASP A 133 17.43 -1.85 -12.09
C ASP A 133 18.15 -0.50 -11.89
N PHE A 134 17.48 0.64 -12.17
CA PHE A 134 18.03 1.99 -11.92
C PHE A 134 17.57 2.59 -10.59
N VAL A 135 16.47 2.07 -10.03
CA VAL A 135 15.81 2.60 -8.82
C VAL A 135 16.07 1.73 -7.59
N GLU A 136 16.42 0.46 -7.77
CA GLU A 136 16.72 -0.47 -6.68
C GLU A 136 18.04 -0.11 -5.99
N ASP A 137 18.03 -0.27 -4.67
CA ASP A 137 19.17 0.04 -3.79
C ASP A 137 20.21 -1.10 -3.75
N TYR A 138 20.04 -2.15 -4.57
CA TYR A 138 20.94 -3.29 -4.67
C TYR A 138 22.20 -2.91 -5.45
N GLU A 139 23.36 -3.02 -4.80
CA GLU A 139 24.75 -3.26 -5.27
C GLU A 139 25.17 -3.08 -6.75
N HIS A 140 24.49 -2.25 -7.53
CA HIS A 140 24.85 -1.95 -8.90
C HIS A 140 25.26 -0.49 -9.02
N LYS A 141 26.30 -0.29 -9.81
CA LYS A 141 27.11 0.94 -9.96
C LYS A 141 26.33 2.15 -10.51
N ARG A 142 25.00 2.04 -10.67
CA ARG A 142 24.11 2.94 -11.41
C ARG A 142 22.96 3.36 -10.50
N LYS A 143 23.22 4.31 -9.60
CA LYS A 143 22.19 4.80 -8.67
C LYS A 143 21.76 6.21 -9.03
N ILE A 144 20.45 6.37 -9.20
CA ILE A 144 19.78 7.69 -9.11
C ILE A 144 20.10 8.30 -7.74
N LYS A 145 20.08 9.64 -7.65
CA LYS A 145 20.32 10.35 -6.38
C LYS A 145 19.40 9.82 -5.27
N GLU A 146 19.99 9.40 -4.15
CA GLU A 146 19.29 8.82 -2.97
C GLU A 146 18.10 9.68 -2.49
N ASN A 147 18.22 11.01 -2.58
CA ASN A 147 17.17 11.96 -2.22
C ASN A 147 15.89 11.86 -3.08
N ARG A 148 15.93 11.29 -4.29
CA ARG A 148 14.75 11.05 -5.12
C ARG A 148 14.04 9.75 -4.69
N ILE A 149 14.82 8.71 -4.42
CA ILE A 149 14.33 7.41 -3.92
C ILE A 149 13.56 7.61 -2.59
N VAL A 150 14.11 8.39 -1.66
CA VAL A 150 13.42 8.72 -0.40
C VAL A 150 12.09 9.43 -0.67
N ARG A 151 12.05 10.40 -1.58
CA ARG A 151 10.82 11.13 -1.94
C ARG A 151 9.76 10.21 -2.56
N PHE A 152 10.16 9.26 -3.40
CA PHE A 152 9.26 8.24 -3.92
C PHE A 152 8.68 7.37 -2.81
N TYR A 153 9.53 6.86 -1.90
CA TYR A 153 9.06 6.06 -0.77
C TYR A 153 8.18 6.85 0.19
N GLU A 154 8.40 8.14 0.38
CA GLU A 154 7.51 9.01 1.15
C GLU A 154 6.15 9.21 0.45
N ALA A 155 6.14 9.40 -0.87
CA ALA A 155 4.92 9.53 -1.65
C ALA A 155 4.10 8.23 -1.64
N ILE A 156 4.75 7.07 -1.85
CA ILE A 156 4.08 5.76 -1.87
C ILE A 156 3.59 5.37 -0.46
N THR A 157 4.29 5.77 0.61
CA THR A 157 3.83 5.54 1.98
C THR A 157 2.46 6.16 2.22
N LYS A 158 2.26 7.41 1.78
CA LYS A 158 0.96 8.10 1.89
C LYS A 158 -0.12 7.35 1.14
N TYR A 159 0.19 6.84 -0.06
CA TYR A 159 -0.74 6.01 -0.82
C TYR A 159 -1.10 4.71 -0.08
N TRP A 160 -0.13 3.99 0.46
CA TRP A 160 -0.39 2.75 1.20
C TRP A 160 -1.17 2.98 2.49
N ILE A 161 -0.95 4.11 3.18
CA ILE A 161 -1.80 4.54 4.31
C ILE A 161 -3.27 4.65 3.87
N THR A 162 -3.53 5.27 2.72
CA THR A 162 -4.92 5.38 2.22
C THR A 162 -5.54 4.02 1.91
N GLN A 163 -4.78 3.05 1.41
CA GLN A 163 -5.29 1.69 1.19
C GLN A 163 -5.60 0.98 2.50
N ILE A 164 -4.73 1.08 3.50
CA ILE A 164 -4.98 0.54 4.85
C ILE A 164 -6.28 1.13 5.41
N ASN A 165 -6.50 2.43 5.24
CA ASN A 165 -7.74 3.07 5.67
C ASN A 165 -8.97 2.54 4.92
N GLU A 166 -8.92 2.34 3.59
CA GLU A 166 -10.05 1.75 2.85
C GLU A 166 -10.39 0.35 3.41
N ILE A 167 -9.37 -0.47 3.67
CA ILE A 167 -9.53 -1.81 4.26
C ILE A 167 -10.17 -1.71 5.64
N LEU A 168 -9.62 -0.90 6.53
CA LEU A 168 -10.11 -0.77 7.91
C LEU A 168 -11.53 -0.18 7.97
N LEU A 169 -11.83 0.83 7.15
CA LEU A 169 -13.18 1.40 7.07
C LEU A 169 -14.19 0.40 6.52
N PHE A 170 -13.80 -0.40 5.53
CA PHE A 170 -14.65 -1.46 5.00
C PHE A 170 -14.93 -2.54 6.05
N PHE A 171 -13.90 -2.99 6.78
CA PHE A 171 -14.09 -3.92 7.89
C PHE A 171 -14.94 -3.33 9.01
N LEU A 172 -14.78 -2.05 9.33
CA LEU A 172 -15.58 -1.38 10.35
C LEU A 172 -17.05 -1.32 9.92
N LEU A 173 -17.33 -1.04 8.65
CA LEU A 173 -18.69 -1.07 8.09
C LEU A 173 -19.33 -2.46 8.19
N LEU A 174 -18.57 -3.52 7.87
CA LEU A 174 -19.05 -4.89 8.02
C LEU A 174 -19.30 -5.24 9.49
N LEU A 175 -18.42 -4.81 10.38
CA LEU A 175 -18.54 -5.07 11.81
C LEU A 175 -19.74 -4.36 12.43
N THR A 176 -20.00 -3.10 12.06
CA THR A 176 -21.19 -2.37 12.56
C THR A 176 -22.48 -3.03 12.07
N PHE A 177 -22.51 -3.49 10.82
CA PHE A 177 -23.64 -4.24 10.28
C PHE A 177 -23.83 -5.57 11.01
N ALA A 178 -22.76 -6.37 11.18
CA ALA A 178 -22.82 -7.63 11.92
C ALA A 178 -23.28 -7.42 13.37
N CYS A 179 -22.79 -6.39 14.05
CA CYS A 179 -23.23 -6.02 15.38
C CYS A 179 -24.71 -5.65 15.41
N TYR A 180 -25.22 -4.94 14.40
CA TYR A 180 -26.65 -4.65 14.30
C TYR A 180 -27.50 -5.93 14.20
N PHE A 181 -27.10 -6.93 13.41
CA PHE A 181 -27.85 -8.19 13.32
C PHE A 181 -27.78 -9.01 14.62
N VAL A 182 -26.59 -9.14 15.21
CA VAL A 182 -26.38 -9.94 16.42
C VAL A 182 -27.03 -9.29 17.64
N TYR A 183 -26.98 -7.96 17.71
CA TYR A 183 -27.46 -7.17 18.85
C TYR A 183 -28.75 -6.40 18.56
N SER A 184 -29.46 -6.77 17.49
CA SER A 184 -30.80 -6.25 17.17
C SER A 184 -31.78 -6.44 18.34
N SER A 185 -31.54 -7.43 19.20
CA SER A 185 -32.30 -7.70 20.44
C SER A 185 -31.81 -6.94 21.68
N LEU A 186 -30.69 -6.21 21.59
CA LEU A 186 -29.92 -5.67 22.74
C LEU A 186 -29.94 -4.14 22.87
N ALA A 187 -30.98 -3.48 22.35
CA ALA A 187 -31.26 -2.04 22.51
C ALA A 187 -30.24 -1.06 21.90
N LEU A 188 -29.35 -1.51 21.01
CA LEU A 188 -28.55 -0.61 20.17
C LEU A 188 -29.50 0.19 19.27
N SER A 189 -29.58 1.50 19.50
CA SER A 189 -30.50 2.34 18.75
C SER A 189 -30.11 2.33 17.27
N LEU A 190 -31.10 2.17 16.39
CA LEU A 190 -30.90 2.23 14.93
C LEU A 190 -30.16 3.52 14.54
N ASN A 191 -30.46 4.63 15.23
CA ASN A 191 -29.82 5.93 15.04
C ASN A 191 -28.30 5.88 15.29
N THR A 192 -27.83 5.14 16.31
CA THR A 192 -26.40 4.99 16.58
C THR A 192 -25.69 4.30 15.42
N ILE A 193 -26.26 3.21 14.89
CA ILE A 193 -25.70 2.47 13.76
C ILE A 193 -25.70 3.33 12.49
N VAL A 194 -26.81 4.01 12.20
CA VAL A 194 -26.92 4.91 11.05
C VAL A 194 -25.89 6.05 11.13
N ASN A 195 -25.75 6.69 12.29
CA ASN A 195 -24.79 7.76 12.50
C ASN A 195 -23.34 7.27 12.33
N ILE A 196 -22.99 6.10 12.87
CA ILE A 196 -21.65 5.52 12.70
C ILE A 196 -21.39 5.21 11.22
N ASN A 197 -22.34 4.59 10.52
CA ASN A 197 -22.19 4.30 9.10
C ASN A 197 -22.07 5.56 8.24
N PHE A 198 -22.78 6.64 8.61
CA PHE A 198 -22.65 7.94 7.97
C PHE A 198 -21.26 8.55 8.18
N ILE A 199 -20.70 8.47 9.39
CA ILE A 199 -19.32 8.89 9.69
C ILE A 199 -18.32 8.05 8.87
N ILE A 200 -18.49 6.74 8.82
CA ILE A 200 -17.64 5.84 8.01
C ILE A 200 -17.70 6.23 6.53
N ALA A 201 -18.89 6.52 6.00
CA ALA A 201 -19.06 6.95 4.62
C ALA A 201 -18.33 8.28 4.34
N ILE A 202 -18.42 9.26 5.24
CA ILE A 202 -17.67 10.52 5.11
C ILE A 202 -16.16 10.25 5.13
N LEU A 203 -15.68 9.44 6.08
CA LEU A 203 -14.26 9.08 6.15
C LEU A 203 -13.80 8.36 4.88
N PHE A 204 -14.65 7.52 4.28
CA PHE A 204 -14.38 6.86 3.02
C PHE A 204 -14.25 7.86 1.85
N LEU A 205 -15.14 8.85 1.78
CA LEU A 205 -15.07 9.92 0.77
C LEU A 205 -13.80 10.77 0.93
N ILE A 206 -13.48 11.15 2.18
CA ILE A 206 -12.26 11.88 2.51
C ILE A 206 -11.03 11.06 2.10
N ASN A 207 -10.98 9.79 2.45
CA ASN A 207 -9.89 8.90 2.07
C ASN A 207 -9.80 8.74 0.55
N ARG A 208 -10.93 8.67 -0.16
CA ARG A 208 -10.94 8.59 -1.63
C ARG A 208 -10.35 9.85 -2.29
N TYR A 209 -10.58 11.02 -1.71
CA TYR A 209 -9.92 12.25 -2.13
C TYR A 209 -8.40 12.16 -1.93
N PHE A 210 -7.94 11.68 -0.76
CA PHE A 210 -6.51 11.48 -0.51
C PHE A 210 -5.87 10.44 -1.43
N VAL A 211 -6.57 9.34 -1.77
CA VAL A 211 -6.09 8.35 -2.74
C VAL A 211 -5.73 9.02 -4.07
N ARG A 212 -6.60 9.90 -4.59
CA ARG A 212 -6.35 10.61 -5.86
C ARG A 212 -5.10 11.47 -5.77
N ARG A 213 -5.00 12.28 -4.71
CA ARG A 213 -3.86 13.19 -4.50
C ARG A 213 -2.54 12.46 -4.26
N SER A 214 -2.57 11.33 -3.55
CA SER A 214 -1.40 10.49 -3.35
C SER A 214 -0.92 9.86 -4.66
N LYS A 215 -1.83 9.39 -5.52
CA LYS A 215 -1.47 8.86 -6.84
C LYS A 215 -0.80 9.91 -7.73
N GLU A 216 -1.30 11.14 -7.71
CA GLU A 216 -0.68 12.27 -8.42
C GLU A 216 0.73 12.56 -7.88
N THR A 217 0.90 12.55 -6.56
CA THR A 217 2.22 12.78 -5.93
C THR A 217 3.22 11.69 -6.31
N VAL A 218 2.78 10.42 -6.32
CA VAL A 218 3.62 9.29 -6.77
C VAL A 218 3.98 9.44 -8.24
N ARG A 219 3.03 9.85 -9.09
CA ARG A 219 3.26 10.10 -10.52
C ARG A 219 4.32 11.16 -10.78
N LEU A 220 4.29 12.26 -10.01
CA LEU A 220 5.30 13.31 -10.09
C LEU A 220 6.67 12.79 -9.65
N ALA A 221 6.75 12.10 -8.51
CA ALA A 221 8.01 11.52 -8.04
C ALA A 221 8.60 10.50 -9.04
N THR A 222 7.78 9.67 -9.66
CA THR A 222 8.24 8.72 -10.69
C THR A 222 8.68 9.43 -11.97
N THR A 223 8.01 10.51 -12.37
CA THR A 223 8.47 11.33 -13.52
C THR A 223 9.87 11.86 -13.26
N ASP A 224 10.09 12.41 -12.07
CA ASP A 224 11.39 12.92 -11.64
C ASP A 224 12.48 11.83 -11.66
N GLU A 225 12.16 10.59 -11.29
CA GLU A 225 13.10 9.47 -11.37
C GLU A 225 13.41 9.09 -12.82
N ILE A 226 12.38 8.96 -13.67
CA ILE A 226 12.55 8.61 -15.09
C ILE A 226 13.36 9.68 -15.82
N GLU A 227 13.12 10.96 -15.55
CA GLU A 227 13.89 12.06 -16.14
C GLU A 227 15.37 11.98 -15.74
N ASP A 228 15.67 11.61 -14.49
CA ASP A 228 17.05 11.42 -14.05
C ASP A 228 17.71 10.21 -14.75
N ILE A 229 16.95 9.14 -15.01
CA ILE A 229 17.41 8.00 -15.84
C ILE A 229 17.72 8.47 -17.26
N HIS A 230 16.82 9.24 -17.88
CA HIS A 230 17.03 9.76 -19.24
C HIS A 230 18.23 10.69 -19.32
N ASN A 231 18.48 11.50 -18.30
CA ASN A 231 19.58 12.46 -18.34
C ASN A 231 20.95 11.83 -18.06
N ASN A 232 21.01 10.83 -17.17
CA ASN A 232 22.30 10.29 -16.70
C ASN A 232 22.62 8.89 -17.26
N PHE A 233 21.60 8.10 -17.63
CA PHE A 233 21.75 6.68 -17.93
C PHE A 233 21.04 6.25 -19.24
N SER A 234 20.78 7.19 -20.16
CA SER A 234 20.03 6.93 -21.41
C SER A 234 20.62 5.79 -22.25
N ASN A 235 21.95 5.77 -22.42
CA ASN A 235 22.63 4.76 -23.23
C ASN A 235 22.46 3.37 -22.62
N GLU A 236 22.53 3.27 -21.29
CA GLU A 236 22.43 2.01 -20.57
C GLU A 236 20.98 1.52 -20.53
N LEU A 237 20.03 2.45 -20.43
CA LEU A 237 18.62 2.16 -20.62
C LEU A 237 18.34 1.58 -22.01
N GLU A 238 18.96 2.13 -23.06
CA GLU A 238 18.86 1.58 -24.42
C GLU A 238 19.49 0.19 -24.54
N GLU A 239 20.63 -0.07 -23.89
CA GLU A 239 21.26 -1.40 -23.85
C GLU A 239 20.35 -2.44 -23.19
N GLU A 240 19.78 -2.13 -22.02
CA GLU A 240 18.85 -3.04 -21.34
C GLU A 240 17.56 -3.24 -22.15
N LEU A 241 17.09 -2.20 -22.83
CA LEU A 241 15.94 -2.29 -23.72
C LEU A 241 16.22 -3.21 -24.93
N LYS A 242 17.43 -3.19 -25.51
CA LYS A 242 17.84 -4.11 -26.57
C LYS A 242 17.88 -5.56 -26.10
N LYS A 243 18.48 -5.83 -24.94
CA LYS A 243 18.48 -7.16 -24.31
C LYS A 243 17.06 -7.68 -24.07
N LEU A 244 16.16 -6.78 -23.65
CA LEU A 244 14.76 -7.12 -23.46
C LEU A 244 14.08 -7.49 -24.78
N HIS A 245 14.38 -6.77 -25.87
CA HIS A 245 13.87 -7.10 -27.21
C HIS A 245 14.37 -8.46 -27.69
N GLU A 246 15.67 -8.73 -27.55
CA GLU A 246 16.28 -10.02 -27.89
C GLU A 246 15.62 -11.18 -27.13
N ARG A 247 15.42 -11.00 -25.82
CA ARG A 247 14.80 -12.02 -24.95
C ARG A 247 13.38 -12.39 -25.36
N PHE A 248 12.62 -11.46 -25.93
CA PHE A 248 11.22 -11.67 -26.32
C PHE A 248 11.02 -11.73 -27.84
N GLU A 249 12.11 -11.88 -28.61
CA GLU A 249 12.08 -11.96 -30.08
C GLU A 249 11.34 -10.77 -30.73
N LEU A 250 11.54 -9.58 -30.18
CA LEU A 250 11.00 -8.31 -30.66
C LEU A 250 12.03 -7.59 -31.54
N ARG A 251 11.58 -6.89 -32.58
CA ARG A 251 12.47 -6.09 -33.44
C ARG A 251 12.83 -4.77 -32.77
N TYR A 252 14.10 -4.38 -32.80
CA TYR A 252 14.56 -3.08 -32.30
C TYR A 252 15.23 -2.27 -33.42
N GLY A 253 14.77 -1.04 -33.65
CA GLY A 253 15.37 -0.10 -34.61
C GLY A 253 15.09 -0.39 -36.10
N GLN A 254 14.22 -1.36 -36.39
CA GLN A 254 13.74 -1.69 -37.74
C GLN A 254 12.22 -1.47 -37.79
N ASN A 255 11.80 -0.28 -38.20
CA ASN A 255 10.39 -0.01 -38.54
C ASN A 255 10.08 -0.40 -39.98
#